data_AF-A0A539DPY7-F1
#
_entry.id   AF-A0A539DPY7-F1
#
_cell.length_a   1.000
_cell.length_b   1.000
_cell.length_c   1.000
_cell.angle_alpha   90.00
_cell.angle_beta   90.00
_cell.angle_gamma   90.00
#
_symmetry.space_group_name_H-M   'P 1'
#
loop_
_entity.id
_entity.type
_entity.pdbx_description
1 polymer ?
#
loop_
_entity_poly.entity_id
_entity_poly.type
_entity_poly.pdbx_seq_one_letter_code
_entity_poly.pdbx_strand_id
1 'polypeptide(L)'
;MGAVRRSLAGLLFGIAFAFSCVAISGFMLQRTAFDPEATARASDVVLGDTAIHDELVKVISNATASQMYPGDTLAAAQVRENVSFVAGTKPGAELLAVILRDAHERLIGRSDDPVQITPAQLVEVVRDERAAVLPAVTLPVPRVGALAVADDVLRWLVPISAIVAVVFFALCFVAHPERAALVRTLGIGLVGLAAMLVVFAFVVPRFVPPLLDDSAWARIPPRLADDALPLTVGAAL
;
A
#
# COMPACT_ATOMS: atom_id res chain seq x y z
N MET A 1 -38.11 -13.62 31.17
CA MET A 1 -36.62 -13.55 31.09
C MET A 1 -36.02 -13.97 29.74
N GLY A 2 -36.70 -14.77 28.90
CA GLY A 2 -36.14 -15.21 27.60
C GLY A 2 -35.98 -14.13 26.52
N ALA A 3 -36.87 -13.13 26.45
CA ALA A 3 -36.80 -12.05 25.45
C ALA A 3 -35.60 -11.11 25.68
N VAL A 4 -35.30 -10.78 26.94
CA VAL A 4 -34.17 -9.91 27.32
C VAL A 4 -32.83 -10.57 26.98
N ARG A 5 -32.68 -11.88 27.22
CA ARG A 5 -31.46 -12.64 26.84
C ARG A 5 -31.26 -12.69 25.31
N ARG A 6 -32.34 -12.84 24.54
CA ARG A 6 -32.30 -12.80 23.06
C ARG A 6 -31.90 -11.42 22.53
N SER A 7 -32.44 -10.35 23.10
CA SER A 7 -32.10 -8.97 22.70
C SER A 7 -30.65 -8.61 23.03
N LEU A 8 -30.16 -9.00 24.22
CA LEU A 8 -28.78 -8.76 24.63
C LEU A 8 -27.78 -9.49 23.72
N ALA A 9 -28.04 -10.78 23.45
CA ALA A 9 -27.13 -11.58 22.62
C ALA A 9 -27.07 -11.10 21.17
N GLY A 10 -28.20 -10.63 20.60
CA GLY A 10 -28.20 -10.00 19.28
C GLY A 10 -27.39 -8.70 19.23
N LEU A 11 -27.47 -7.88 20.28
CA LEU A 11 -26.69 -6.64 20.39
C LEU A 11 -25.18 -6.92 20.54
N LEU A 12 -24.81 -7.87 21.41
CA LEU A 12 -23.42 -8.30 21.55
C LEU A 12 -22.85 -8.83 20.22
N PHE A 13 -23.67 -9.57 19.47
CA PHE A 13 -23.28 -10.10 18.16
C PHE A 13 -23.09 -8.99 17.13
N GLY A 14 -24.00 -8.00 17.10
CA GLY A 14 -23.86 -6.83 16.23
C GLY A 14 -22.60 -6.03 16.51
N ILE A 15 -22.25 -5.84 17.80
CA ILE A 15 -21.01 -5.18 18.21
C ILE A 15 -19.79 -6.01 17.78
N ALA A 16 -19.77 -7.31 18.07
CA ALA A 16 -18.68 -8.22 17.66
C ALA A 16 -18.43 -8.13 16.16
N PHE A 17 -19.52 -8.16 15.39
CA PHE A 17 -19.50 -8.11 13.95
C PHE A 17 -18.98 -6.77 13.41
N ALA A 18 -19.44 -5.65 13.98
CA ALA A 18 -18.94 -4.32 13.60
C ALA A 18 -17.42 -4.20 13.81
N PHE A 19 -16.91 -4.64 14.96
CA PHE A 19 -15.47 -4.66 15.23
C PHE A 19 -14.70 -5.62 14.32
N SER A 20 -15.32 -6.74 13.93
CA SER A 20 -14.73 -7.69 12.97
C SER A 20 -14.60 -7.08 11.59
N CYS A 21 -15.62 -6.35 11.13
CA CYS A 21 -15.56 -5.62 9.86
C CYS A 21 -14.42 -4.59 9.87
N VAL A 22 -14.30 -3.79 10.92
CA VAL A 22 -13.21 -2.81 11.06
C VAL A 22 -11.85 -3.52 11.08
N ALA A 23 -11.70 -4.58 11.87
CA ALA A 23 -10.45 -5.30 12.00
C ALA A 23 -10.01 -5.94 10.68
N ILE A 24 -10.89 -6.72 10.05
CA ILE A 24 -10.56 -7.48 8.84
C ILE A 24 -10.40 -6.55 7.64
N SER A 25 -11.31 -5.59 7.45
CA SER A 25 -11.24 -4.65 6.32
C SER A 25 -10.08 -3.67 6.48
N GLY A 26 -9.85 -3.17 7.69
CA GLY A 26 -8.70 -2.33 8.00
C GLY A 26 -7.37 -3.06 7.84
N PHE A 27 -7.29 -4.33 8.26
CA PHE A 27 -6.12 -5.18 8.03
C PHE A 27 -5.84 -5.36 6.53
N MET A 28 -6.87 -5.64 5.74
CA MET A 28 -6.69 -5.79 4.29
C MET A 28 -6.28 -4.47 3.63
N LEU A 29 -6.89 -3.34 4.02
CA LEU A 29 -6.47 -2.03 3.56
C LEU A 29 -5.01 -1.73 3.92
N GLN A 30 -4.56 -2.07 5.14
CA GLN A 30 -3.15 -1.92 5.52
C GLN A 30 -2.23 -2.73 4.61
N ARG A 31 -2.62 -3.96 4.28
CA ARG A 31 -1.80 -4.86 3.48
C ARG A 31 -1.77 -4.48 1.99
N THR A 32 -2.85 -3.88 1.46
CA THR A 32 -2.94 -3.52 0.04
C THR A 32 -2.49 -2.10 -0.25
N ALA A 33 -2.73 -1.14 0.64
CA ALA A 33 -2.40 0.27 0.41
C ALA A 33 -1.32 0.84 1.33
N PHE A 34 -1.02 0.21 2.46
CA PHE A 34 -0.09 0.75 3.46
C PHE A 34 1.01 -0.25 3.83
N ASP A 35 1.39 -1.15 2.92
CA ASP A 35 2.52 -2.06 3.07
C ASP A 35 3.65 -1.71 2.10
N PRO A 36 4.63 -0.88 2.52
CA PRO A 36 5.82 -0.57 1.72
C PRO A 36 6.62 -1.81 1.33
N GLU A 37 6.63 -2.85 2.15
CA GLU A 37 7.32 -4.10 1.81
C GLU A 37 6.60 -4.85 0.69
N ALA A 38 5.28 -4.71 0.56
CA ALA A 38 4.56 -5.18 -0.63
C ALA A 38 4.99 -4.42 -1.89
N THR A 39 5.31 -3.13 -1.77
CA THR A 39 5.85 -2.32 -2.88
C THR A 39 7.21 -2.80 -3.34
N ALA A 40 8.11 -3.13 -2.42
CA ALA A 40 9.41 -3.72 -2.78
C ALA A 40 9.23 -5.05 -3.53
N ARG A 41 8.35 -5.92 -3.02
CA ARG A 41 8.07 -7.24 -3.63
C ARG A 41 7.40 -7.14 -5.00
N ALA A 42 6.54 -6.16 -5.21
CA ALA A 42 5.83 -5.89 -6.46
C ALA A 42 6.45 -4.74 -7.25
N SER A 43 7.77 -4.55 -7.14
CA SER A 43 8.49 -3.42 -7.75
C SER A 43 8.37 -3.40 -9.28
N ASP A 44 8.32 -4.57 -9.92
CA ASP A 44 8.08 -4.72 -11.36
C ASP A 44 6.67 -4.27 -11.76
N VAL A 45 5.65 -4.60 -10.96
CA VAL A 45 4.27 -4.14 -11.18
C VAL A 45 4.15 -2.62 -10.99
N VAL A 46 4.80 -2.07 -9.98
CA VAL A 46 4.79 -0.62 -9.68
C VAL A 46 5.51 0.16 -10.76
N LEU A 47 6.69 -0.29 -11.21
CA LEU A 47 7.41 0.31 -12.34
C LEU A 47 6.74 0.05 -13.69
N GLY A 48 5.81 -0.90 -13.77
CA GLY A 48 4.91 -1.04 -14.91
C GLY A 48 3.95 0.14 -15.09
N ASP A 49 3.78 1.00 -14.07
CA ASP A 49 3.07 2.28 -14.23
C ASP A 49 3.97 3.31 -14.93
N THR A 50 3.58 3.71 -16.13
CA THR A 50 4.36 4.65 -16.95
C THR A 50 4.60 5.98 -16.26
N ALA A 51 3.69 6.47 -15.41
CA ALA A 51 3.90 7.75 -14.73
C ALA A 51 4.98 7.65 -13.65
N ILE A 52 5.01 6.54 -12.90
CA ILE A 52 6.05 6.28 -11.88
C ILE A 52 7.39 6.05 -12.57
N HIS A 53 7.39 5.19 -13.59
CA HIS A 53 8.57 4.91 -14.41
C HIS A 53 9.17 6.19 -15.01
N ASP A 54 8.37 7.00 -15.68
CA ASP A 54 8.85 8.19 -16.37
C ASP A 54 9.36 9.26 -15.39
N GLU A 55 8.70 9.44 -14.24
CA GLU A 55 9.16 10.37 -13.21
C GLU A 55 10.51 9.90 -12.62
N LEU A 56 10.66 8.61 -12.32
CA LEU A 56 11.92 8.06 -11.83
C LEU A 56 13.05 8.22 -12.85
N VAL A 57 12.80 7.83 -14.10
CA VAL A 57 13.77 7.96 -15.20
C VAL A 57 14.16 9.42 -15.40
N LYS A 58 13.20 10.33 -15.39
CA LYS A 58 13.42 11.77 -15.54
C LYS A 58 14.28 12.33 -14.41
N VAL A 59 13.96 12.02 -13.15
CA VAL A 59 14.71 12.56 -12.01
C VAL A 59 16.15 12.05 -12.01
N ILE A 60 16.35 10.74 -12.14
CA ILE A 60 17.69 10.13 -12.18
C ILE A 60 18.49 10.68 -13.37
N SER A 61 17.93 10.60 -14.58
CA SER A 61 18.67 10.99 -15.79
C SER A 61 19.03 12.48 -15.79
N ASN A 62 18.13 13.37 -15.36
CA ASN A 62 18.43 14.80 -15.29
C ASN A 62 19.49 15.12 -14.23
N ALA A 63 19.40 14.51 -13.05
CA ALA A 63 20.35 14.74 -11.96
C ALA A 63 21.75 14.21 -12.29
N THR A 64 21.84 13.05 -12.94
CA THR A 64 23.10 12.47 -13.41
C THR A 64 23.69 13.26 -14.58
N ALA A 65 22.88 13.53 -15.63
CA ALA A 65 23.38 14.17 -16.84
C ALA A 65 23.85 15.60 -16.61
N SER A 66 23.13 16.38 -15.79
CA SER A 66 23.50 17.77 -15.48
C SER A 66 24.86 17.89 -14.79
N GLN A 67 25.29 16.85 -14.07
CA GLN A 67 26.56 16.83 -13.35
C GLN A 67 27.69 16.16 -14.14
N MET A 68 27.41 15.05 -14.81
CA MET A 68 28.43 14.31 -15.57
C MET A 68 28.71 14.91 -16.96
N TYR A 69 27.70 15.52 -17.58
CA TYR A 69 27.75 15.97 -18.98
C TYR A 69 27.11 17.35 -19.15
N PRO A 70 27.62 18.39 -18.47
CA PRO A 70 27.01 19.71 -18.49
C PRO A 70 26.99 20.28 -19.92
N GLY A 71 25.79 20.56 -20.43
CA GLY A 71 25.56 21.13 -21.76
C GLY A 71 25.57 20.13 -22.93
N ASP A 72 25.86 18.85 -22.68
CA ASP A 72 25.86 17.81 -23.71
C ASP A 72 24.49 17.09 -23.75
N THR A 73 23.68 17.49 -24.73
CA THR A 73 22.33 16.94 -24.92
C THR A 73 22.32 15.50 -25.43
N LEU A 74 23.35 15.06 -26.15
CA LEU A 74 23.45 13.69 -26.65
C LEU A 74 23.80 12.73 -25.50
N ALA A 75 24.77 13.09 -24.67
CA ALA A 75 25.11 12.31 -23.49
C ALA A 75 23.93 12.24 -22.50
N ALA A 76 23.19 13.34 -22.32
CA ALA A 76 21.97 13.34 -21.49
C ALA A 76 20.89 12.39 -22.03
N ALA A 77 20.70 12.32 -23.35
CA ALA A 77 19.77 11.38 -23.97
C ALA A 77 20.20 9.93 -23.75
N GLN A 78 21.50 9.62 -23.87
CA GLN A 78 22.03 8.29 -23.62
C GLN A 78 21.84 7.85 -22.16
N VAL A 79 22.10 8.74 -21.19
CA VAL A 79 21.85 8.45 -19.77
C VAL A 79 20.37 8.12 -19.55
N ARG A 80 19.46 8.91 -20.14
CA ARG A 80 18.01 8.65 -20.02
C ARG A 80 17.62 7.30 -20.61
N GLU A 81 18.14 6.94 -21.78
CA GLU A 81 17.88 5.65 -22.40
C GLU A 81 18.38 4.49 -21.53
N ASN A 82 19.60 4.60 -20.98
CA ASN A 82 20.16 3.58 -20.09
C ASN A 82 19.30 3.39 -18.83
N VAL A 83 18.94 4.49 -18.17
CA VAL A 83 18.10 4.47 -16.95
C VAL A 83 16.73 3.87 -17.26
N SER A 84 16.11 4.28 -18.37
CA SER A 84 14.83 3.72 -18.83
C SER A 84 14.91 2.23 -19.13
N PHE A 85 15.98 1.79 -19.78
CA PHE A 85 16.20 0.39 -20.08
C PHE A 85 16.34 -0.44 -18.80
N VAL A 86 17.16 0.03 -17.84
CA VAL A 86 17.32 -0.66 -16.56
C VAL A 86 16.00 -0.72 -15.81
N ALA A 87 15.31 0.41 -15.62
CA ALA A 87 14.04 0.49 -14.91
C ALA A 87 12.92 -0.37 -15.54
N GLY A 88 12.97 -0.58 -16.87
CA GLY A 88 12.01 -1.43 -17.59
C GLY A 88 12.28 -2.94 -17.50
N THR A 89 13.35 -3.37 -16.83
CA THR A 89 13.69 -4.80 -16.69
C THR A 89 13.40 -5.30 -15.28
N LYS A 90 13.06 -6.59 -15.14
CA LYS A 90 12.83 -7.20 -13.82
C LYS A 90 14.05 -7.07 -12.86
N PRO A 91 15.30 -7.32 -13.29
CA PRO A 91 16.46 -7.10 -12.43
C PRO A 91 16.65 -5.63 -12.02
N GLY A 92 16.31 -4.68 -12.91
CA GLY A 92 16.35 -3.26 -12.55
C GLY A 92 15.24 -2.86 -11.59
N ALA A 93 14.06 -3.48 -11.69
CA ALA A 93 13.00 -3.29 -10.71
C ALA A 93 13.39 -3.80 -9.32
N GLU A 94 14.05 -4.96 -9.23
CA GLU A 94 14.59 -5.51 -7.98
C GLU A 94 15.64 -4.58 -7.35
N LEU A 95 16.50 -3.99 -8.17
CA LEU A 95 17.48 -2.99 -7.74
C LEU A 95 16.80 -1.72 -7.19
N LEU A 96 15.71 -1.29 -7.82
CA LEU A 96 14.95 -0.10 -7.43
C LEU A 96 13.92 -0.37 -6.31
N ALA A 97 13.74 -1.63 -5.90
CA ALA A 97 12.71 -2.04 -4.94
C ALA A 97 12.80 -1.29 -3.60
N VAL A 98 14.02 -1.08 -3.09
CA VAL A 98 14.25 -0.32 -1.85
C VAL A 98 13.83 1.13 -2.01
N ILE A 99 14.16 1.76 -3.15
CA ILE A 99 13.80 3.16 -3.43
C ILE A 99 12.28 3.31 -3.51
N LEU A 100 11.57 2.36 -4.13
CA LEU A 100 10.11 2.36 -4.22
C LEU A 100 9.45 2.15 -2.86
N ARG A 101 10.01 1.27 -2.02
CA ARG A 101 9.56 1.09 -0.63
C ARG A 101 9.70 2.38 0.15
N ASP A 102 10.88 3.01 0.11
CA ASP A 102 11.15 4.24 0.86
C ASP A 102 10.26 5.39 0.36
N ALA A 103 10.00 5.45 -0.96
CA ALA A 103 9.01 6.34 -1.55
C ALA A 103 7.60 6.08 -1.00
N HIS A 104 7.19 4.83 -0.90
CA HIS A 104 5.88 4.50 -0.32
C HIS A 104 5.82 4.87 1.17
N GLU A 105 6.86 4.58 1.96
CA GLU A 105 6.93 4.97 3.38
C GLU A 105 6.75 6.48 3.57
N ARG A 106 7.42 7.28 2.74
CA ARG A 106 7.28 8.74 2.76
C ARG A 106 5.89 9.19 2.35
N LEU A 107 5.32 8.58 1.31
CA LEU A 107 3.97 8.88 0.82
C LEU A 107 2.92 8.73 1.92
N ILE A 108 3.00 7.64 2.68
CA ILE A 108 2.10 7.33 3.80
C ILE A 108 2.58 7.89 5.14
N GLY A 109 3.63 8.72 5.15
CA GLY A 109 4.13 9.39 6.35
C GLY A 109 4.67 8.46 7.45
N ARG A 110 5.14 7.26 7.11
CA ARG A 110 5.93 6.40 8.01
C ARG A 110 7.37 6.87 8.15
N SER A 111 7.88 7.55 7.12
CA SER A 111 9.18 8.19 7.15
C SER A 111 9.05 9.66 6.76
N ASP A 112 9.75 10.53 7.48
CA ASP A 112 9.90 11.95 7.13
C ASP A 112 11.21 12.22 6.37
N ASP A 113 12.07 11.20 6.23
CA ASP A 113 13.34 11.33 5.55
C ASP A 113 13.15 11.48 4.03
N PRO A 114 14.01 12.28 3.36
CA PRO A 114 13.99 12.37 1.92
C PRO A 114 14.42 11.04 1.30
N VAL A 115 13.69 10.60 0.28
CA VAL A 115 14.00 9.39 -0.47
C VAL A 115 15.21 9.69 -1.35
N GLN A 116 16.28 8.95 -1.17
CA GLN A 116 17.57 9.22 -1.81
C GLN A 116 18.06 8.01 -2.58
N ILE A 117 18.65 8.27 -3.74
CA ILE A 117 19.36 7.29 -4.55
C ILE A 117 20.84 7.53 -4.30
N THR A 118 21.48 6.54 -3.68
CA THR A 118 22.89 6.60 -3.31
C THR A 118 23.80 6.54 -4.54
N PRO A 119 25.05 7.00 -4.45
CA PRO A 119 25.99 6.94 -5.58
C PRO A 119 26.24 5.50 -6.06
N ALA A 120 26.28 4.53 -5.15
CA ALA A 120 26.40 3.11 -5.50
C ALA A 120 25.21 2.63 -6.35
N GLN A 121 23.98 3.00 -5.96
CA GLN A 121 22.79 2.69 -6.75
C GLN A 121 22.79 3.41 -8.10
N LEU A 122 23.26 4.66 -8.16
CA LEU A 122 23.36 5.40 -9.43
C LEU A 122 24.28 4.71 -10.43
N VAL A 123 25.41 4.16 -9.99
CA VAL A 123 26.31 3.38 -10.87
C VAL A 123 25.56 2.22 -11.51
N GLU A 124 24.80 1.47 -10.71
CA GLU A 124 24.08 0.31 -11.21
C GLU A 124 22.91 0.67 -12.12
N VAL A 125 22.20 1.78 -11.83
CA VAL A 125 21.06 2.26 -12.66
C VAL A 125 21.52 2.88 -13.97
N VAL A 126 22.55 3.74 -13.92
CA VAL A 126 23.07 4.47 -15.10
C VAL A 126 24.00 3.60 -15.94
N ARG A 127 24.56 2.54 -15.32
CA ARG A 127 25.59 1.65 -15.89
C ARG A 127 26.89 2.40 -16.21
N ASP A 128 27.26 3.35 -15.36
CA ASP A 128 28.47 4.17 -15.51
C ASP A 128 29.15 4.41 -14.14
N GLU A 129 30.39 3.93 -13.99
CA GLU A 129 31.18 4.05 -12.76
C GLU A 129 31.46 5.50 -12.35
N ARG A 130 31.42 6.44 -13.30
CA ARG A 130 31.58 7.87 -12.99
C ARG A 130 30.44 8.40 -12.12
N ALA A 131 29.30 7.71 -12.06
CA ALA A 131 28.21 8.06 -11.16
C ALA A 131 28.56 7.87 -9.67
N ALA A 132 29.62 7.09 -9.35
CA ALA A 132 30.02 6.80 -7.97
C ALA A 132 30.47 8.04 -7.18
N VAL A 133 30.92 9.09 -7.87
CA VAL A 133 31.39 10.34 -7.25
C VAL A 133 30.31 11.43 -7.21
N LEU A 134 29.13 11.16 -7.77
CA LEU A 134 28.01 12.10 -7.72
C LEU A 134 27.43 12.15 -6.30
N PRO A 135 26.85 13.29 -5.90
CA PRO A 135 26.02 13.35 -4.70
C PRO A 135 24.77 12.48 -4.87
N ALA A 136 24.20 12.06 -3.75
CA ALA A 136 22.93 11.33 -3.75
C ALA A 136 21.81 12.15 -4.42
N VAL A 137 20.94 11.48 -5.16
CA VAL A 137 19.81 12.11 -5.86
C VAL A 137 18.55 11.97 -5.00
N THR A 138 17.94 13.09 -4.64
CA THR A 138 16.69 13.10 -3.88
C THR A 138 15.48 13.01 -4.81
N LEU A 139 14.59 12.05 -4.55
CA LEU A 139 13.32 11.94 -5.26
C LEU A 139 12.26 12.88 -4.66
N PRO A 140 11.52 13.63 -5.48
CA PRO A 140 10.47 14.53 -5.03
C PRO A 140 9.19 13.74 -4.68
N VAL A 141 9.25 12.94 -3.62
CA VAL A 141 8.09 12.18 -3.14
C VAL A 141 7.34 13.00 -2.09
N PRO A 142 6.06 13.35 -2.31
CA PRO A 142 5.27 14.09 -1.33
C PRO A 142 4.88 13.20 -0.16
N ARG A 143 4.66 13.81 1.00
CA ARG A 143 3.97 13.17 2.13
C ARG A 143 2.49 13.55 2.05
N VAL A 144 1.62 12.56 1.87
CA VAL A 144 0.18 12.83 1.79
C VAL A 144 -0.42 12.75 3.19
N GLY A 145 -0.74 13.91 3.77
CA GLY A 145 -1.18 14.01 5.16
C GLY A 145 -2.37 13.12 5.51
N ALA A 146 -3.36 13.02 4.62
CA ALA A 146 -4.53 12.16 4.82
C ALA A 146 -4.17 10.66 4.86
N LEU A 147 -3.22 10.21 4.01
CA LEU A 147 -2.72 8.84 4.05
C LEU A 147 -1.91 8.57 5.32
N ALA A 148 -1.13 9.54 5.78
CA ALA A 148 -0.38 9.42 7.03
C ALA A 148 -1.27 9.27 8.25
N VAL A 149 -2.34 10.06 8.34
CA VAL A 149 -3.32 9.93 9.43
C VAL A 149 -4.05 8.58 9.33
N ALA A 150 -4.41 8.14 8.13
CA ALA A 150 -5.08 6.85 7.93
C ALA A 150 -4.20 5.66 8.37
N ASP A 151 -2.92 5.64 7.97
CA ASP A 151 -1.97 4.59 8.37
C ASP A 151 -1.81 4.54 9.90
N ASP A 152 -1.58 5.70 10.52
CA ASP A 152 -1.36 5.79 11.95
C ASP A 152 -2.59 5.33 12.74
N VAL A 153 -3.80 5.75 12.33
CA VAL A 153 -5.06 5.32 12.95
C VAL A 153 -5.27 3.81 12.79
N LEU A 154 -5.10 3.27 11.58
CA LEU A 154 -5.31 1.85 11.33
C LEU A 154 -4.36 0.98 12.15
N ARG A 155 -3.10 1.40 12.33
CA ARG A 155 -2.07 0.63 13.07
C ARG A 155 -2.47 0.25 14.48
N TRP A 156 -3.17 1.12 15.21
CA TRP A 156 -3.66 0.80 16.55
C TRP A 156 -5.12 0.37 16.57
N LEU A 157 -5.96 0.90 15.66
CA LEU A 157 -7.39 0.59 15.62
C LEU A 157 -7.67 -0.87 15.24
N VAL A 158 -6.94 -1.39 14.24
CA VAL A 158 -7.11 -2.76 13.75
C VAL A 158 -6.85 -3.81 14.85
N PRO A 159 -5.71 -3.82 15.57
CA PRO A 159 -5.47 -4.82 16.61
C PRO A 159 -6.45 -4.70 17.77
N ILE A 160 -6.82 -3.48 18.19
CA ILE A 160 -7.83 -3.28 19.24
C ILE A 160 -9.18 -3.83 18.78
N SER A 161 -9.60 -3.53 17.56
CA SER A 161 -10.86 -4.02 17.00
C SER A 161 -10.88 -5.54 16.90
N ALA A 162 -9.76 -6.17 16.51
CA ALA A 162 -9.64 -7.62 16.46
C ALA A 162 -9.80 -8.25 17.85
N ILE A 163 -9.14 -7.70 18.88
CA ILE A 163 -9.27 -8.19 20.26
C ILE A 163 -10.71 -8.08 20.75
N VAL A 164 -11.34 -6.91 20.55
CA VAL A 164 -12.73 -6.67 20.96
C VAL A 164 -13.67 -7.63 20.22
N ALA A 165 -13.52 -7.80 18.92
CA ALA A 165 -14.31 -8.74 18.14
C ALA A 165 -14.25 -10.17 18.71
N VAL A 166 -13.05 -10.68 18.99
CA VAL A 166 -12.84 -12.03 19.55
C VAL A 166 -13.51 -12.17 20.92
N VAL A 167 -13.34 -11.19 21.81
CA VAL A 167 -13.96 -11.21 23.15
C VAL A 167 -15.49 -11.24 23.05
N PHE A 168 -16.08 -10.37 22.23
CA PHE A 168 -17.54 -10.32 22.07
C PHE A 168 -18.09 -11.58 21.38
N PHE A 169 -17.38 -12.16 20.41
CA PHE A 169 -17.79 -13.44 19.83
C PHE A 169 -17.77 -14.58 20.85
N ALA A 170 -16.74 -14.66 21.70
CA ALA A 170 -16.67 -15.65 22.77
C ALA A 170 -17.85 -15.50 23.76
N LEU A 171 -18.15 -14.26 24.17
CA LEU A 171 -19.29 -13.97 25.04
C LEU A 171 -20.63 -14.32 24.37
N CYS A 172 -20.80 -14.01 23.08
CA CYS A 172 -21.99 -14.39 22.32
C CYS A 172 -22.18 -15.90 22.27
N PHE A 173 -21.10 -16.64 22.00
CA PHE A 173 -21.13 -18.10 21.90
C PHE A 173 -21.55 -18.75 23.23
N VAL A 174 -21.06 -18.25 24.36
CA VAL A 174 -21.46 -18.72 25.70
C VAL A 174 -22.89 -18.31 26.05
N ALA A 175 -23.33 -17.13 25.61
CA ALA A 175 -24.64 -16.59 25.96
C ALA A 175 -25.81 -17.15 25.12
N HIS A 176 -25.56 -17.70 23.92
CA HIS A 176 -26.64 -18.10 23.01
C HIS A 176 -27.07 -19.57 23.12
N PRO A 177 -28.34 -19.85 23.49
CA PRO A 177 -28.87 -21.20 23.56
C PRO A 177 -29.34 -21.77 22.20
N GLU A 178 -29.61 -20.93 21.20
CA GLU A 178 -30.21 -21.34 19.91
C GLU A 178 -29.20 -21.21 18.75
N ARG A 179 -28.61 -22.33 18.35
CA ARG A 179 -27.56 -22.38 17.31
C ARG A 179 -28.07 -21.96 15.93
N ALA A 180 -29.35 -22.22 15.61
CA ALA A 180 -29.91 -21.94 14.29
C ALA A 180 -30.01 -20.43 13.99
N ALA A 181 -30.41 -19.61 14.97
CA ALA A 181 -30.47 -18.16 14.82
C ALA A 181 -29.08 -17.55 14.61
N LEU A 182 -28.08 -18.06 15.34
CA LEU A 182 -26.69 -17.63 15.24
C LEU A 182 -26.11 -17.87 13.84
N VAL A 183 -26.37 -19.04 13.24
CA VAL A 183 -25.89 -19.35 11.88
C VAL A 183 -26.47 -18.38 10.85
N ARG A 184 -27.76 -18.04 10.96
CA ARG A 184 -28.39 -17.09 10.04
C ARG A 184 -27.80 -15.69 10.15
N THR A 185 -27.60 -15.17 11.37
CA THR A 185 -27.01 -13.84 11.57
C THR A 185 -25.54 -13.80 11.15
N LEU A 186 -24.82 -14.91 11.36
CA LEU A 186 -23.45 -15.06 10.86
C LEU A 186 -23.40 -15.01 9.34
N GLY A 187 -24.31 -15.71 8.64
CA GLY A 187 -24.37 -15.67 7.17
C GLY A 187 -24.58 -14.26 6.62
N ILE A 188 -25.53 -13.51 7.19
CA ILE A 188 -25.77 -12.10 6.78
C ILE A 188 -24.54 -11.23 7.09
N GLY A 189 -23.91 -11.45 8.25
CA GLY A 189 -22.67 -10.78 8.61
C GLY A 189 -21.57 -11.06 7.57
N LEU A 190 -21.29 -12.32 7.26
CA LEU A 190 -20.23 -12.68 6.30
C LEU A 190 -20.43 -12.03 4.93
N VAL A 191 -21.67 -11.90 4.45
CA VAL A 191 -21.96 -11.17 3.20
C VAL A 191 -21.61 -9.68 3.34
N GLY A 192 -21.98 -9.04 4.45
CA GLY A 192 -21.61 -7.64 4.73
C GLY A 192 -20.10 -7.45 4.85
N LEU A 193 -19.41 -8.40 5.47
CA LEU A 193 -17.95 -8.40 5.59
C LEU A 193 -17.28 -8.55 4.22
N ALA A 194 -17.76 -9.47 3.36
CA ALA A 194 -17.25 -9.63 2.00
C ALA A 194 -17.39 -8.35 1.18
N ALA A 195 -18.53 -7.65 1.30
CA ALA A 195 -18.72 -6.36 0.64
C ALA A 195 -17.73 -5.30 1.15
N MET A 196 -17.52 -5.22 2.47
CA MET A 196 -16.54 -4.29 3.06
C MET A 196 -15.11 -4.63 2.65
N LEU A 197 -14.77 -5.91 2.56
CA LEU A 197 -13.47 -6.37 2.07
C LEU A 197 -13.20 -5.85 0.66
N VAL A 198 -14.15 -5.98 -0.26
CA VAL A 198 -13.99 -5.44 -1.62
C VAL A 198 -13.78 -3.92 -1.60
N VAL A 199 -14.54 -3.20 -0.78
CA VAL A 199 -14.42 -1.74 -0.67
C VAL A 199 -13.04 -1.33 -0.14
N PHE A 200 -12.62 -1.89 1.00
CA PHE A 200 -11.40 -1.46 1.68
C PHE A 200 -10.12 -2.08 1.12
N ALA A 201 -10.17 -3.29 0.56
CA ALA A 201 -8.99 -3.93 0.00
C ALA A 201 -8.73 -3.53 -1.46
N PHE A 202 -9.76 -3.10 -2.21
CA PHE A 202 -9.63 -2.76 -3.62
C PHE A 202 -10.09 -1.33 -3.96
N VAL A 203 -11.35 -0.97 -3.66
CA VAL A 203 -11.91 0.33 -4.08
C VAL A 203 -11.16 1.50 -3.45
N VAL A 204 -10.98 1.50 -2.13
CA VAL A 204 -10.30 2.57 -1.41
C VAL A 204 -8.85 2.73 -1.88
N PRO A 205 -8.00 1.68 -1.89
CA PRO A 205 -6.63 1.75 -2.41
C PRO A 205 -6.53 2.25 -3.85
N ARG A 206 -7.47 1.85 -4.71
CA ARG A 206 -7.45 2.17 -6.14
C ARG A 206 -7.83 3.62 -6.44
N PHE A 207 -8.80 4.17 -5.71
CA PHE A 207 -9.40 5.44 -6.07
C PHE A 207 -9.08 6.58 -5.10
N VAL A 208 -8.85 6.31 -3.82
CA VAL A 208 -8.67 7.39 -2.84
C VAL A 208 -7.31 8.07 -2.96
N PRO A 209 -6.16 7.37 -3.02
CA PRO A 209 -4.86 8.03 -3.08
C PRO A 209 -4.68 8.98 -4.28
N PRO A 210 -5.05 8.62 -5.52
CA PRO A 210 -4.96 9.55 -6.65
C PRO A 210 -5.91 10.75 -6.59
N LEU A 211 -6.95 10.71 -5.75
CA LEU A 211 -7.83 11.87 -5.51
C LEU A 211 -7.25 12.85 -4.49
N LEU A 212 -6.28 12.40 -3.68
CA LEU A 212 -5.66 13.20 -2.62
C LEU A 212 -4.42 13.94 -3.11
N ASP A 213 -3.72 13.40 -4.11
CA ASP A 213 -2.47 13.96 -4.62
C ASP A 213 -2.26 13.54 -6.09
N ASP A 214 -1.86 14.51 -6.93
CA ASP A 214 -1.66 14.30 -8.39
C ASP A 214 -0.27 13.76 -8.75
N SER A 215 0.62 13.53 -7.76
CA SER A 215 1.95 12.99 -8.02
C SER A 215 1.89 11.58 -8.61
N ALA A 216 2.92 11.23 -9.39
CA ALA A 216 3.08 9.87 -9.90
C ALA A 216 3.09 8.84 -8.76
N TRP A 217 3.67 9.21 -7.60
CA TRP A 217 3.81 8.36 -6.42
C TRP A 217 2.47 7.96 -5.79
N ALA A 218 1.44 8.80 -5.90
CA ALA A 218 0.07 8.47 -5.44
C ALA A 218 -0.56 7.29 -6.20
N ARG A 219 0.06 6.83 -7.29
CA ARG A 219 -0.36 5.65 -8.07
C ARG A 219 0.21 4.33 -7.56
N ILE A 220 1.09 4.34 -6.56
CA ILE A 220 1.61 3.11 -5.95
C ILE A 220 0.46 2.25 -5.38
N PRO A 221 -0.41 2.75 -4.48
CA PRO A 221 -1.45 1.90 -3.89
C PRO A 221 -2.45 1.30 -4.90
N PRO A 222 -2.90 2.02 -5.95
CA PRO A 222 -3.71 1.42 -7.00
C PRO A 222 -3.06 0.21 -7.69
N ARG A 223 -1.74 0.24 -7.92
CA ARG A 223 -1.02 -0.88 -8.55
C ARG A 223 -0.92 -2.09 -7.63
N LEU A 224 -0.69 -1.86 -6.34
CA LEU A 224 -0.72 -2.91 -5.33
C LEU A 224 -2.12 -3.53 -5.18
N ALA A 225 -3.17 -2.72 -5.30
CA ALA A 225 -4.54 -3.20 -5.27
C ALA A 225 -4.88 -4.11 -6.45
N ASP A 226 -4.38 -3.78 -7.64
CA ASP A 226 -4.54 -4.61 -8.84
C ASP A 226 -3.79 -5.95 -8.70
N ASP A 227 -2.56 -5.92 -8.17
CA ASP A 227 -1.78 -7.13 -7.89
C ASP A 227 -2.43 -8.01 -6.82
N ALA A 228 -3.01 -7.40 -5.79
CA ALA A 228 -3.69 -8.09 -4.71
C ALA A 228 -5.12 -8.57 -5.06
N LEU A 229 -5.68 -8.17 -6.20
CA LEU A 229 -7.08 -8.46 -6.55
C LEU A 229 -7.43 -9.95 -6.49
N PRO A 230 -6.61 -10.90 -6.99
CA PRO A 230 -6.91 -12.32 -6.87
C PRO A 230 -7.05 -12.78 -5.41
N LEU A 231 -6.22 -12.25 -4.52
CA LEU A 231 -6.30 -12.51 -3.07
C LEU A 231 -7.58 -11.92 -2.48
N THR A 232 -7.92 -10.68 -2.84
CA THR A 232 -9.14 -10.01 -2.35
C THR A 232 -10.40 -10.75 -2.79
N VAL A 233 -10.48 -11.15 -4.06
CA VAL A 233 -11.61 -11.93 -4.59
C VAL A 233 -11.67 -13.29 -3.90
N GLY A 234 -10.54 -13.99 -3.75
CA GLY A 234 -10.48 -15.27 -3.05
C GLY A 234 -10.87 -15.18 -1.57
N ALA A 235 -10.59 -14.07 -0.89
CA ALA A 235 -10.98 -13.85 0.51
C ALA A 235 -12.45 -13.46 0.69
N ALA A 236 -13.09 -12.95 -0.37
CA ALA A 236 -14.48 -12.51 -0.35
C ALA A 236 -15.49 -13.61 -0.77
N LEU A 237 -15.01 -14.72 -1.34
CA LEU A 237 -15.79 -15.88 -1.79
C LEU A 237 -15.77 -17.02 -0.76
#